data_AF-A0A776LUX8-F1
#
_entry.id   AF-A0A776LUX8-F1
#
_cell.length_a   1.000
_cell.length_b   1.000
_cell.length_c   1.000
_cell.angle_alpha   90.00
_cell.angle_beta   90.00
_cell.angle_gamma   90.00
#
_symmetry.space_group_name_H-M   'P 1'
#
loop_
_entity.id
_entity.type
_entity.pdbx_description
1 polymer ?
#
loop_
_entity_poly.entity_id
_entity_poly.type
_entity_poly.pdbx_seq_one_letter_code
_entity_poly.pdbx_strand_id
1 'polypeptide(L)'
;MDKKLLALLILASLSPAEATLTKIPAGFEVIAQGQQEYIEVYFSGKSLGKYYAMVNLDTVTFLDPASLYNKLELDVDDQKIAHIVKEKLSQPLARHGELACGYVRTDSGCGFLNTDTLEIIYNDEESSATLFINPQWNSAFDAKSLYLNPDKNTVNAFIHQQDINVLAQDDYQSLSIQGNGALGITENSYIGAHWNFNGYDADDVSDS
;
A
#
# COMPACT_ATOMS: atom_id res chain seq x y z
N MET A 1 22.41 41.76 37.88
CA MET A 1 22.65 40.77 36.82
C MET A 1 23.48 41.45 35.75
N ASP A 2 24.76 41.11 35.66
CA ASP A 2 25.73 41.88 34.88
C ASP A 2 25.38 41.85 33.39
N LYS A 3 25.38 43.01 32.73
CA LYS A 3 25.13 43.14 31.28
C LYS A 3 26.03 42.24 30.42
N LYS A 4 27.19 41.85 30.95
CA LYS A 4 28.10 40.87 30.32
C LYS A 4 27.57 39.43 30.37
N LEU A 5 26.88 39.03 31.44
CA LEU A 5 26.23 37.71 31.51
C LEU A 5 25.02 37.63 30.59
N LEU A 6 24.24 38.71 30.48
CA LEU A 6 23.07 38.75 29.59
C LEU A 6 23.47 38.68 28.12
N ALA A 7 24.56 39.35 27.73
CA ALA A 7 25.08 39.29 26.37
C ALA A 7 25.63 37.89 26.00
N LEU A 8 26.25 37.18 26.95
CA LEU A 8 26.77 35.83 26.71
C LEU A 8 25.65 34.80 26.50
N LEU A 9 24.53 34.94 27.23
CA LEU A 9 23.34 34.10 27.08
C LEU A 9 22.62 34.30 25.74
N ILE A 10 22.58 35.54 25.23
CA ILE A 10 21.95 35.86 23.95
C ILE A 10 22.80 35.34 22.77
N LEU A 11 24.13 35.42 22.86
CA LEU A 11 25.02 34.86 21.82
C LEU A 11 24.95 33.32 21.77
N ALA A 12 24.73 32.64 22.89
CA ALA A 12 24.57 31.18 22.92
C ALA A 12 23.26 30.71 22.27
N SER A 13 22.19 31.53 22.32
CA SER A 13 20.89 31.21 21.69
C SER A 13 20.79 31.51 20.18
N LEU A 14 21.79 32.19 19.60
CA LEU A 14 21.80 32.62 18.20
C LEU A 14 22.70 31.76 17.30
N SER A 15 23.32 30.71 17.84
CA SER A 15 24.07 29.76 17.03
C SER A 15 23.08 28.74 16.45
N PRO A 16 22.81 28.73 15.14
CA PRO A 16 22.20 27.56 14.53
C PRO A 16 23.16 26.40 14.79
N ALA A 17 22.73 25.44 15.61
CA ALA A 17 23.39 24.16 15.66
C ALA A 17 23.16 23.51 14.29
N GLU A 18 24.03 23.81 13.33
CA GLU A 18 24.24 22.90 12.22
C GLU A 18 24.71 21.60 12.86
N ALA A 19 23.80 20.64 12.98
CA ALA A 19 24.12 19.25 13.23
C ALA A 19 24.89 18.74 12.02
N THR A 20 26.15 19.18 11.91
CA THR A 20 27.11 18.65 10.99
C THR A 20 27.37 17.22 11.44
N LEU A 21 26.98 16.29 10.56
CA LEU A 21 27.12 14.85 10.65
C LEU A 21 28.27 14.47 11.59
N THR A 22 27.92 14.11 12.82
CA THR A 22 28.86 13.68 13.84
C THR A 22 29.70 12.55 13.24
N LYS A 23 31.01 12.77 13.12
CA LYS A 23 32.02 11.82 12.65
C LYS A 23 31.57 10.37 12.84
N ILE A 24 31.29 9.68 11.73
CA ILE A 24 30.99 8.25 11.73
C ILE A 24 32.10 7.54 12.52
N PRO A 25 31.77 6.76 13.56
CA PRO A 25 32.80 6.05 14.33
C PRO A 25 33.64 5.16 13.41
N ALA A 26 34.95 5.09 13.68
CA ALA A 26 35.85 4.25 12.91
C ALA A 26 35.36 2.79 12.92
N GLY A 27 35.22 2.18 11.74
CA GLY A 27 34.68 0.83 11.54
C GLY A 27 33.18 0.76 11.18
N PHE A 28 32.47 1.89 11.13
CA PHE A 28 31.04 1.97 10.73
C PHE A 28 30.83 2.67 9.37
N GLU A 29 31.90 2.93 8.64
CA GLU A 29 31.88 3.67 7.36
C GLU A 29 31.04 2.95 6.29
N VAL A 30 31.01 1.61 6.34
CA VAL A 30 30.24 0.77 5.39
C VAL A 30 28.74 1.01 5.54
N ILE A 31 28.24 1.24 6.76
CA ILE A 31 26.81 1.50 7.01
C ILE A 31 26.42 2.89 6.49
N ALA A 32 27.34 3.84 6.57
CA ALA A 32 27.13 5.19 6.08
C ALA A 32 27.23 5.31 4.54
N GLN A 33 28.00 4.45 3.88
CA GLN A 33 28.11 4.42 2.41
C GLN A 33 26.84 3.90 1.73
N GLY A 34 26.02 3.15 2.47
CA GLY A 34 24.82 2.52 1.96
C GLY A 34 25.09 1.21 1.24
N GLN A 35 24.02 0.45 1.07
CA GLN A 35 24.03 -0.88 0.47
C GLN A 35 23.06 -0.92 -0.72
N GLN A 36 23.40 -1.74 -1.72
CA GLN A 36 22.49 -2.01 -2.82
C GLN A 36 21.45 -3.03 -2.35
N GLU A 37 20.19 -2.61 -2.32
CA GLU A 37 19.05 -3.44 -1.92
C GLU A 37 18.09 -3.66 -3.10
N TYR A 38 17.32 -4.75 -3.05
CA TYR A 38 16.28 -5.04 -4.03
C TYR A 38 14.91 -4.85 -3.36
N ILE A 39 14.37 -3.65 -3.50
CA ILE A 39 13.24 -3.15 -2.70
C ILE A 39 11.95 -3.14 -3.52
N GLU A 40 10.82 -3.40 -2.87
CA GLU A 40 9.49 -3.27 -3.48
C GLU A 40 9.07 -1.79 -3.49
N VAL A 41 8.51 -1.31 -4.61
CA VAL A 41 8.09 0.09 -4.73
C VAL A 41 6.58 0.17 -4.89
N TYR A 42 5.94 1.01 -4.08
CA TYR A 42 4.51 1.24 -4.10
C TYR A 42 4.19 2.66 -4.54
N PHE A 43 3.08 2.82 -5.26
CA PHE A 43 2.52 4.13 -5.57
C PHE A 43 0.99 4.05 -5.52
N SER A 44 0.36 4.94 -4.77
CA SER A 44 -1.11 4.94 -4.55
C SER A 44 -1.67 3.57 -4.15
N GLY A 45 -0.96 2.86 -3.26
CA GLY A 45 -1.33 1.53 -2.77
C GLY A 45 -1.11 0.36 -3.76
N LYS A 46 -0.62 0.63 -4.97
CA LYS A 46 -0.29 -0.41 -5.96
C LYS A 46 1.21 -0.68 -5.98
N SER A 47 1.59 -1.96 -6.08
CA SER A 47 2.98 -2.34 -6.34
C SER A 47 3.36 -1.97 -7.77
N LEU A 48 4.49 -1.29 -7.93
CA LEU A 48 5.16 -0.99 -9.20
C LEU A 48 6.25 -2.02 -9.54
N GLY A 49 6.46 -2.99 -8.66
CA GLY A 49 7.49 -4.02 -8.74
C GLY A 49 8.74 -3.71 -7.92
N LYS A 50 9.73 -4.60 -8.03
CA LYS A 50 11.00 -4.51 -7.31
C LYS A 50 12.11 -3.86 -8.12
N TYR A 51 12.86 -2.98 -7.47
CA TYR A 51 13.93 -2.20 -8.08
C TYR A 51 15.21 -2.29 -7.24
N TYR A 52 16.36 -2.26 -7.90
CA TYR A 52 17.62 -2.06 -7.20
C TYR A 52 17.74 -0.58 -6.80
N ALA A 53 18.06 -0.34 -5.53
CA ALA A 53 18.33 0.97 -4.99
C ALA A 53 19.56 0.95 -4.08
N MET A 54 20.34 2.03 -4.10
CA MET A 54 21.34 2.30 -3.06
C MET A 54 20.64 2.92 -1.86
N VAL A 55 20.65 2.23 -0.73
CA VAL A 55 20.02 2.66 0.52
C VAL A 55 21.10 2.96 1.55
N ASN A 56 21.19 4.20 2.01
CA ASN A 56 22.05 4.63 3.12
C ASN A 56 21.22 5.27 4.24
N LEU A 57 21.87 5.70 5.32
CA LEU A 57 21.23 6.29 6.51
C LEU A 57 20.25 7.44 6.22
N ASP A 58 20.46 8.20 5.16
CA ASP A 58 19.69 9.41 4.89
C ASP A 58 18.79 9.29 3.65
N THR A 59 19.22 8.48 2.67
CA THR A 59 18.66 8.51 1.32
C THR A 59 18.53 7.15 0.66
N VAL A 60 17.61 7.09 -0.30
CA VAL A 60 17.43 6.00 -1.26
C VAL A 60 17.67 6.57 -2.66
N THR A 61 18.51 5.89 -3.45
CA THR A 61 18.79 6.26 -4.85
C THR A 61 18.49 5.07 -5.74
N PHE A 62 17.50 5.19 -6.63
CA PHE A 62 17.16 4.12 -7.58
C PHE A 62 18.22 3.99 -8.67
N LEU A 63 18.62 2.75 -8.98
CA LEU A 63 19.62 2.49 -10.02
C LEU A 63 19.04 2.62 -11.44
N ASP A 64 17.74 2.34 -11.61
CA ASP A 64 17.02 2.49 -12.88
C ASP A 64 15.74 3.31 -12.70
N PRO A 65 15.86 4.64 -12.52
CA PRO A 65 14.72 5.53 -12.30
C PRO A 65 13.83 5.66 -13.56
N ALA A 66 14.37 5.39 -14.75
CA ALA A 66 13.61 5.47 -15.99
C ALA A 66 12.57 4.34 -16.10
N SER A 67 12.95 3.11 -15.75
CA SER A 67 12.01 1.98 -15.69
C SER A 67 10.91 2.22 -14.65
N LEU A 68 11.28 2.71 -13.46
CA LEU A 68 10.33 3.06 -12.41
C LEU A 68 9.35 4.16 -12.86
N TYR A 69 9.86 5.22 -13.51
CA TYR A 69 9.01 6.27 -14.07
C TYR A 69 7.98 5.72 -15.07
N ASN A 70 8.38 4.79 -15.95
CA ASN A 70 7.47 4.23 -16.94
C ASN A 70 6.34 3.37 -16.33
N LYS A 71 6.49 2.94 -15.07
CA LYS A 71 5.44 2.25 -14.31
C LYS A 71 4.54 3.20 -13.53
N LEU A 72 4.99 4.44 -13.30
CA LEU A 72 4.12 5.49 -12.81
C LEU A 72 3.16 5.86 -13.95
N GLU A 73 1.94 5.31 -13.89
CA GLU A 73 0.83 5.62 -14.80
C GLU A 73 0.30 7.04 -14.50
N LEU A 74 1.18 8.05 -14.55
CA LEU A 74 0.81 9.44 -14.30
C LEU A 74 0.05 9.98 -15.51
N ASP A 75 -1.17 10.44 -15.25
CA ASP A 75 -2.00 11.15 -16.23
C ASP A 75 -1.54 12.61 -16.34
N VAL A 76 -0.40 12.81 -17.00
CA VAL A 76 0.27 14.11 -17.05
C VAL A 76 0.42 14.55 -18.50
N ASP A 77 -0.54 15.35 -18.96
CA ASP A 77 -0.45 16.05 -20.25
C ASP A 77 0.66 17.13 -20.24
N ASP A 78 1.13 17.55 -19.06
CA ASP A 78 2.17 18.56 -18.90
C ASP A 78 3.59 17.98 -18.92
N GLN A 79 4.30 18.17 -20.03
CA GLN A 79 5.70 17.77 -20.20
C GLN A 79 6.63 18.30 -19.10
N LYS A 80 6.31 19.45 -18.48
CA LYS A 80 7.10 20.03 -17.39
C LYS A 80 7.03 19.17 -16.14
N ILE A 81 5.84 18.69 -15.78
CA ILE A 81 5.64 17.80 -14.63
C ILE A 81 6.36 16.46 -14.88
N ALA A 82 6.20 15.89 -16.07
CA ALA A 82 6.91 14.68 -16.48
C ALA A 82 8.44 14.83 -16.34
N HIS A 83 8.99 16.00 -16.71
CA HIS A 83 10.40 16.29 -16.53
C HIS A 83 10.81 16.36 -15.06
N ILE A 84 10.05 17.07 -14.22
CA ILE A 84 10.33 17.20 -12.78
C ILE A 84 10.35 15.84 -12.09
N VAL A 85 9.37 14.98 -12.37
CA VAL A 85 9.28 13.63 -11.77
C VAL A 85 10.48 12.78 -12.18
N LYS A 86 10.85 12.77 -13.47
CA LYS A 86 12.03 12.04 -13.97
C LYS A 86 13.32 12.52 -13.32
N GLU A 87 13.48 13.84 -13.22
CA GLU A 87 14.65 14.45 -12.60
C GLU A 87 14.74 14.05 -11.12
N LYS A 88 13.63 14.16 -10.39
CA LYS A 88 13.59 13.83 -8.96
C LYS A 88 13.86 12.36 -8.67
N LEU A 89 13.28 11.43 -9.44
CA LEU A 89 13.57 10.00 -9.30
C LEU A 89 15.04 9.66 -9.55
N SER A 90 15.74 10.47 -10.34
CA SER A 90 17.15 10.28 -10.66
C SER A 90 18.10 10.86 -9.61
N GLN A 91 17.58 11.55 -8.59
CA GLN A 91 18.34 12.12 -7.49
C GLN A 91 18.20 11.25 -6.23
N PRO A 92 19.14 11.34 -5.26
CA PRO A 92 18.95 10.74 -3.95
C PRO A 92 17.72 11.33 -3.26
N LEU A 93 16.78 10.47 -2.87
CA LEU A 93 15.55 10.84 -2.19
C LEU A 93 15.74 10.62 -0.69
N ALA A 94 15.30 11.56 0.15
CA ALA A 94 15.30 11.36 1.59
C ALA A 94 14.44 10.15 1.95
N ARG A 95 14.91 9.31 2.87
CA ARG A 95 14.26 8.03 3.15
C ARG A 95 12.92 8.16 3.89
N HIS A 96 12.76 9.20 4.71
CA HIS A 96 11.64 9.39 5.62
C HIS A 96 11.23 8.14 6.44
N GLY A 97 12.21 7.34 6.88
CA GLY A 97 11.96 6.08 7.59
C GLY A 97 11.25 6.27 8.93
N GLU A 98 11.36 7.47 9.53
CA GLU A 98 10.61 7.87 10.71
C GLU A 98 9.09 7.95 10.50
N LEU A 99 8.65 8.04 9.24
CA LEU A 99 7.24 8.04 8.84
C LEU A 99 6.73 6.65 8.42
N ALA A 100 7.59 5.63 8.36
CA ALA A 100 7.14 4.27 8.14
C ALA A 100 6.27 3.79 9.33
N CYS A 101 5.11 3.21 9.04
CA CYS A 101 4.25 2.64 10.07
C CYS A 101 4.87 1.33 10.59
N GLY A 102 5.57 1.40 11.71
CA GLY A 102 6.05 0.20 12.41
C GLY A 102 4.94 -0.45 13.23
N TYR A 103 5.09 -1.75 13.52
CA TYR A 103 4.11 -2.55 14.28
C TYR A 103 3.76 -1.98 15.67
N VAL A 104 4.66 -1.18 16.26
CA VAL A 104 4.54 -0.63 17.63
C VAL A 104 4.06 0.83 17.65
N ARG A 105 4.09 1.53 16.51
CA ARG A 105 3.75 2.95 16.41
C ARG A 105 2.26 3.13 16.10
N THR A 106 1.49 3.43 17.14
CA THR A 106 0.06 3.79 17.06
C THR A 106 -0.17 5.29 16.90
N ASP A 107 0.88 6.07 16.67
CA ASP A 107 0.81 7.50 16.44
C ASP A 107 0.00 7.78 15.17
N SER A 108 -1.06 8.59 15.32
CA SER A 108 -1.91 9.04 14.23
C SER A 108 -1.11 9.97 13.30
N GLY A 109 -0.47 9.41 12.27
CA GLY A 109 0.28 10.19 11.29
C GLY A 109 1.39 9.47 10.52
N CYS A 110 1.65 8.18 10.75
CA CYS A 110 2.58 7.41 9.93
C CYS A 110 1.98 7.04 8.56
N GLY A 111 2.83 6.67 7.60
CA GLY A 111 2.43 6.14 6.29
C GLY A 111 1.93 7.19 5.30
N PHE A 112 2.04 8.48 5.65
CA PHE A 112 1.61 9.58 4.80
C PHE A 112 2.66 10.69 4.78
N LEU A 113 2.91 11.22 3.59
CA LEU A 113 3.80 12.34 3.35
C LEU A 113 3.11 13.31 2.38
N ASN A 114 2.93 14.56 2.79
CA ASN A 114 2.46 15.62 1.92
C ASN A 114 3.67 16.32 1.28
N THR A 115 3.77 16.27 -0.04
CA THR A 115 4.86 16.90 -0.80
C THR A 115 4.29 17.73 -1.94
N ASP A 116 4.97 18.83 -2.25
CA ASP A 116 4.71 19.61 -3.45
C ASP A 116 5.47 19.05 -4.67
N THR A 117 6.25 17.97 -4.49
CA THR A 117 7.11 17.37 -5.54
C THR A 117 6.97 15.84 -5.63
N LEU A 118 8.08 15.09 -5.57
CA LEU A 118 8.12 13.64 -5.47
C LEU A 118 9.06 13.27 -4.32
N GLU A 119 8.53 12.50 -3.38
CA GLU A 119 9.22 12.03 -2.17
C GLU A 119 8.84 10.58 -1.89
N ILE A 120 9.53 9.93 -0.95
CA ILE A 120 9.28 8.54 -0.58
C ILE A 120 9.16 8.37 0.93
N ILE A 121 8.49 7.31 1.37
CA ILE A 121 8.70 6.73 2.70
C ILE A 121 9.33 5.36 2.50
N TYR A 122 10.53 5.16 3.03
CA TYR A 122 11.22 3.88 3.06
C TYR A 122 10.90 3.13 4.36
N ASN A 123 10.39 1.91 4.23
CA ASN A 123 10.15 1.02 5.36
C ASN A 123 11.30 0.01 5.45
N ASP A 124 12.19 0.21 6.43
CA ASP A 124 13.30 -0.69 6.72
C ASP A 124 12.85 -2.11 7.11
N GLU A 125 11.67 -2.28 7.74
CA GLU A 125 11.17 -3.59 8.18
C GLU A 125 10.71 -4.47 7.00
N GLU A 126 10.15 -3.85 5.96
CA GLU A 126 9.58 -4.53 4.79
C GLU A 126 10.49 -4.45 3.55
N SER A 127 11.61 -3.73 3.63
CA SER A 127 12.46 -3.37 2.48
C SER A 127 11.61 -2.82 1.32
N SER A 128 10.77 -1.83 1.62
CA SER A 128 9.82 -1.25 0.67
C SER A 128 9.88 0.27 0.65
N ALA A 129 9.59 0.88 -0.50
CA ALA A 129 9.48 2.33 -0.65
C ALA A 129 8.09 2.71 -1.18
N THR A 130 7.40 3.60 -0.48
CA THR A 130 6.13 4.18 -0.95
C THR A 130 6.40 5.55 -1.54
N LEU A 131 6.04 5.75 -2.81
CA LEU A 131 6.16 7.02 -3.53
C LEU A 131 4.97 7.93 -3.24
N PHE A 132 5.28 9.19 -2.97
CA PHE A 132 4.34 10.29 -2.82
C PHE A 132 4.67 11.36 -3.85
N ILE A 133 3.66 11.86 -4.54
CA ILE A 133 3.81 12.96 -5.49
C ILE A 133 2.87 14.09 -5.13
N ASN A 134 3.10 15.26 -5.70
CA ASN A 134 2.20 16.39 -5.61
C ASN A 134 0.78 15.95 -6.01
N PRO A 135 -0.21 16.07 -5.11
CA PRO A 135 -1.59 15.66 -5.39
C PRO A 135 -2.21 16.35 -6.60
N GLN A 136 -1.72 17.53 -6.97
CA GLN A 136 -2.20 18.30 -8.13
C GLN A 136 -1.77 17.69 -9.48
N TRP A 137 -0.80 16.78 -9.49
CA TRP A 137 -0.24 16.19 -10.71
C TRP A 137 -0.96 14.91 -11.15
N ASN A 138 -1.95 14.45 -10.39
CA ASN A 138 -2.61 13.20 -10.70
C ASN A 138 -4.13 13.32 -10.52
N SER A 139 -4.83 13.26 -11.66
CA SER A 139 -6.29 13.21 -11.79
C SER A 139 -6.90 12.00 -11.07
N ALA A 140 -6.13 10.94 -10.78
CA ALA A 140 -6.62 9.76 -10.09
C ALA A 140 -6.97 10.02 -8.61
N PHE A 141 -6.52 11.14 -8.03
CA PHE A 141 -6.94 11.56 -6.69
C PHE A 141 -8.29 12.29 -6.67
N ASP A 142 -8.90 12.58 -7.83
CA ASP A 142 -10.28 13.04 -7.88
C ASP A 142 -11.21 11.92 -7.38
N ALA A 143 -12.24 12.33 -6.62
CA ALA A 143 -13.11 11.53 -5.75
C ALA A 143 -13.81 10.28 -6.33
N LYS A 144 -13.56 9.90 -7.59
CA LYS A 144 -14.01 8.64 -8.21
C LYS A 144 -13.21 7.41 -7.78
N SER A 145 -12.01 7.56 -7.22
CA SER A 145 -11.15 6.42 -6.84
C SER A 145 -11.53 5.70 -5.53
N LEU A 146 -12.63 6.08 -4.87
CA LEU A 146 -13.11 5.33 -3.69
C LEU A 146 -13.67 3.94 -4.05
N TYR A 147 -13.97 3.71 -5.33
CA TYR A 147 -14.46 2.43 -5.83
C TYR A 147 -13.37 1.73 -6.62
N LEU A 148 -13.13 0.47 -6.28
CA LEU A 148 -12.23 -0.41 -7.04
C LEU A 148 -12.78 -0.55 -8.46
N ASN A 149 -11.93 -0.27 -9.45
CA ASN A 149 -12.26 -0.56 -10.84
C ASN A 149 -12.11 -2.07 -11.09
N PRO A 150 -13.02 -2.70 -11.86
CA PRO A 150 -12.88 -4.09 -12.27
C PRO A 150 -11.53 -4.34 -12.96
N ASP A 151 -10.90 -5.48 -12.67
CA ASP A 151 -9.65 -5.90 -13.32
C ASP A 151 -9.88 -6.12 -14.83
N LYS A 152 -8.88 -5.85 -15.67
CA LYS A 152 -8.90 -6.16 -17.11
C LYS A 152 -9.08 -7.66 -17.39
N ASN A 153 -8.80 -8.52 -16.41
CA ASN A 153 -9.01 -9.97 -16.49
C ASN A 153 -10.42 -10.42 -16.06
N THR A 154 -11.35 -9.49 -15.85
CA THR A 154 -12.74 -9.83 -15.52
C THR A 154 -13.38 -10.55 -16.71
N VAL A 155 -13.88 -11.76 -16.47
CA VAL A 155 -14.58 -12.57 -17.47
C VAL A 155 -15.95 -12.98 -16.95
N ASN A 156 -16.91 -13.16 -17.86
CA ASN A 156 -18.21 -13.72 -17.51
C ASN A 156 -18.01 -15.16 -17.01
N ALA A 157 -18.42 -15.42 -15.77
CA ALA A 157 -18.28 -16.71 -15.11
C ALA A 157 -19.58 -17.09 -14.40
N PHE A 158 -19.83 -18.40 -14.33
CA PHE A 158 -20.88 -18.98 -13.49
C PHE A 158 -20.23 -19.61 -12.26
N ILE A 159 -20.64 -19.17 -11.08
CA ILE A 159 -20.21 -19.72 -9.79
C ILE A 159 -21.45 -20.25 -9.09
N HIS A 160 -21.39 -21.49 -8.62
CA HIS A 160 -22.50 -22.16 -7.94
C HIS A 160 -22.00 -22.93 -6.72
N GLN A 161 -22.69 -22.76 -5.60
CA GLN A 161 -22.50 -23.51 -4.37
C GLN A 161 -23.78 -24.29 -4.08
N GLN A 162 -23.63 -25.53 -3.64
CA GLN A 162 -24.71 -26.39 -3.17
C GLN A 162 -24.36 -27.00 -1.81
N ASP A 163 -25.33 -27.01 -0.91
CA ASP A 163 -25.25 -27.71 0.37
C ASP A 163 -26.29 -28.82 0.39
N ILE A 164 -25.86 -30.03 0.76
CA ILE A 164 -26.70 -31.21 0.86
C ILE A 164 -26.60 -31.74 2.29
N ASN A 165 -27.72 -31.80 2.97
CA ASN A 165 -27.85 -32.35 4.31
C ASN A 165 -28.77 -33.58 4.27
N VAL A 166 -28.30 -34.68 4.84
CA VAL A 166 -29.04 -35.94 4.91
C VAL A 166 -29.08 -36.40 6.36
N LEU A 167 -30.26 -36.75 6.83
CA LEU A 167 -30.48 -37.35 8.14
C LEU A 167 -31.32 -38.62 7.96
N ALA A 168 -30.86 -39.74 8.50
CA ALA A 168 -31.60 -40.99 8.49
C ALA A 168 -31.58 -41.60 9.91
N GLN A 169 -32.76 -41.90 10.42
CA GLN A 169 -33.05 -42.55 11.70
C GLN A 169 -34.13 -43.61 11.45
N ASP A 170 -34.32 -44.53 12.40
CA ASP A 170 -35.16 -45.73 12.22
C ASP A 170 -36.60 -45.38 11.76
N ASP A 171 -37.20 -44.33 12.32
CA ASP A 171 -38.58 -43.90 12.00
C ASP A 171 -38.64 -42.57 11.23
N TYR A 172 -37.49 -42.01 10.83
CA TYR A 172 -37.41 -40.67 10.25
C TYR A 172 -36.25 -40.50 9.28
N GLN A 173 -36.54 -40.04 8.07
CA GLN A 173 -35.56 -39.66 7.08
C GLN A 173 -35.80 -38.23 6.63
N SER A 174 -34.74 -37.45 6.45
CA SER A 174 -34.83 -36.13 5.83
C SER A 174 -33.66 -35.82 4.92
N LEU A 175 -33.99 -35.08 3.87
CA LEU A 175 -33.08 -34.61 2.84
C LEU A 175 -33.33 -33.12 2.65
N SER A 176 -32.30 -32.31 2.85
CA SER A 176 -32.33 -30.88 2.55
C SER A 176 -31.23 -30.57 1.56
N ILE A 177 -31.60 -29.95 0.44
CA ILE A 177 -30.68 -29.50 -0.60
C ILE A 177 -30.94 -28.02 -0.82
N GLN A 178 -29.90 -27.21 -0.75
CA GLN A 178 -29.98 -25.79 -1.06
C GLN A 178 -28.84 -25.40 -1.99
N GLY A 179 -29.09 -24.42 -2.85
CA GLY A 179 -28.10 -23.95 -3.79
C GLY A 179 -28.18 -22.45 -4.04
N ASN A 180 -27.02 -21.84 -4.23
CA ASN A 180 -26.84 -20.45 -4.59
C ASN A 180 -25.94 -20.36 -5.82
N GLY A 181 -26.34 -19.60 -6.83
CA GLY A 181 -25.57 -19.38 -8.04
C GLY A 181 -25.49 -17.91 -8.41
N ALA A 182 -24.40 -17.52 -9.05
CA ALA A 182 -24.21 -16.22 -9.66
C ALA A 182 -23.61 -16.38 -11.06
N LEU A 183 -24.22 -15.77 -12.06
CA LEU A 183 -23.76 -15.72 -13.45
C LEU A 183 -23.40 -14.29 -13.83
N GLY A 184 -22.13 -14.02 -14.11
CA GLY A 184 -21.70 -12.73 -14.67
C GLY A 184 -22.25 -12.51 -16.09
N ILE A 185 -22.88 -11.36 -16.32
CA ILE A 185 -23.50 -10.99 -17.63
C ILE A 185 -22.72 -9.88 -18.31
N THR A 186 -22.29 -8.87 -17.54
CA THR A 186 -21.42 -7.77 -18.01
C THR A 186 -20.24 -7.62 -17.05
N GLU A 187 -19.32 -6.70 -17.36
CA GLU A 187 -18.17 -6.35 -16.52
C GLU A 187 -18.56 -5.89 -15.10
N ASN A 188 -19.82 -5.51 -14.87
CA ASN A 188 -20.31 -4.97 -13.61
C ASN A 188 -21.73 -5.46 -13.25
N SER A 189 -22.21 -6.55 -13.84
CA SER A 189 -23.53 -7.10 -13.52
C SER A 189 -23.55 -8.62 -13.51
N TYR A 190 -24.41 -9.18 -12.67
CA TYR A 190 -24.63 -10.62 -12.56
C TYR A 190 -26.10 -10.95 -12.31
N ILE A 191 -26.50 -12.16 -12.65
CA ILE A 191 -27.79 -12.75 -12.29
C ILE A 191 -27.54 -13.74 -11.16
N GLY A 192 -28.22 -13.54 -10.03
CA GLY A 192 -28.21 -14.46 -8.89
C GLY A 192 -29.41 -15.42 -8.92
N ALA A 193 -29.21 -16.65 -8.47
CA ALA A 193 -30.26 -17.64 -8.29
C ALA A 193 -30.10 -18.35 -6.94
N HIS A 194 -31.20 -18.50 -6.21
CA HIS A 194 -31.28 -19.29 -4.98
C HIS A 194 -32.39 -20.33 -5.13
N TRP A 195 -32.14 -21.55 -4.69
CA TRP A 195 -33.15 -22.61 -4.65
C TRP A 195 -32.96 -23.49 -3.43
N ASN A 196 -34.06 -24.05 -2.94
CA ASN A 196 -34.08 -24.98 -1.82
C ASN A 196 -35.10 -26.10 -2.08
N PHE A 197 -34.75 -27.30 -1.65
CA PHE A 197 -35.57 -28.49 -1.71
C PHE A 197 -35.46 -29.22 -0.38
N ASN A 198 -36.60 -29.53 0.24
CA ASN A 198 -36.65 -30.29 1.47
C ASN A 198 -37.62 -31.46 1.29
N GLY A 199 -37.18 -32.66 1.64
CA GLY A 199 -37.99 -33.87 1.71
C GLY A 199 -37.85 -34.50 3.09
N TYR A 200 -38.93 -35.06 3.60
CA TYR A 200 -38.92 -35.88 4.81
C TYR A 200 -39.85 -37.06 4.60
N ASP A 201 -39.48 -38.17 5.22
CA ASP A 201 -40.27 -39.39 5.30
C ASP A 201 -40.30 -39.80 6.78
N ALA A 202 -41.48 -40.15 7.26
CA ALA A 202 -41.69 -40.59 8.64
C ALA A 202 -42.69 -41.74 8.61
N ASP A 203 -42.35 -42.85 9.24
CA ASP A 203 -43.24 -43.99 9.33
C ASP A 203 -44.40 -43.64 10.26
N ASP A 204 -45.61 -43.47 9.70
CA ASP A 204 -46.84 -43.32 10.48
C ASP A 204 -47.12 -44.64 11.21
N VAL A 205 -46.75 -44.72 12.49
CA VAL A 205 -47.27 -45.74 13.40
C VAL A 205 -48.75 -45.45 13.62
N SER A 206 -49.59 -46.00 12.73
CA SER A 206 -51.03 -46.04 12.89
C SER A 206 -51.36 -47.08 13.97
N ASP A 207 -51.55 -46.61 15.20
CA ASP A 207 -52.07 -47.42 16.31
C ASP A 207 -53.46 -47.97 15.93
N SER A 208 -53.56 -49.30 15.88
CA SER A 208 -54.81 -50.08 15.80
C SER A 208 -55.28 -50.55 17.17
#